data_AF-A9YYI1-F1
#
_entry.id   AF-A9YYI1-F1
#
_cell.length_a   1.000
_cell.length_b   1.000
_cell.length_c   1.000
_cell.angle_alpha   90.00
_cell.angle_beta   90.00
_cell.angle_gamma   90.00
#
_symmetry.space_group_name_H-M   'P 1'
#
loop_
_entity.id
_entity.type
_entity.pdbx_description
1 polymer ?
#
loop_
_entity_poly.entity_id
_entity_poly.type
_entity_poly.pdbx_seq_one_letter_code
_entity_poly.pdbx_strand_id
1 'polypeptide(L)'
;PSRSGIWSIRDDVQMPSSPYFPTYAQGQGPPPMVQERFQSVISQLFQYRIIRCGGAVDDDMANIIVAQLLYLDAVDPTKDIVMYVNSPGGSVTAGMAVF
;
A
#
# COMPACT_ATOMS: atom_id res chain seq x y z
N PRO A 1 -7.95 -33.65 16.70
CA PRO A 1 -9.28 -33.83 16.06
C PRO A 1 -9.47 -32.81 14.92
N SER A 2 -9.18 -33.24 13.69
CA SER A 2 -9.29 -32.44 12.47
C SER A 2 -10.77 -32.13 12.15
N ARG A 3 -11.11 -30.86 11.99
CA ARG A 3 -12.43 -30.45 11.50
C ARG A 3 -12.42 -30.52 9.98
N SER A 4 -12.86 -31.65 9.43
CA SER A 4 -13.10 -31.82 7.99
C SER A 4 -14.39 -31.07 7.59
N GLY A 5 -14.30 -29.76 7.48
CA GLY A 5 -15.33 -28.95 6.85
C GLY A 5 -15.23 -29.01 5.33
N ILE A 6 -16.31 -28.68 4.63
CA ILE A 6 -16.43 -28.64 3.15
C ILE A 6 -15.42 -27.64 2.53
N TRP A 7 -14.80 -26.79 3.37
CA TRP A 7 -13.75 -25.82 3.06
C TRP A 7 -12.32 -26.30 3.36
N SER A 8 -12.12 -27.60 3.63
CA SER A 8 -10.78 -28.15 3.81
C SER A 8 -10.03 -28.00 2.49
N ILE A 9 -8.95 -27.21 2.48
CA ILE A 9 -8.02 -27.08 1.36
C ILE A 9 -7.63 -28.52 0.99
N ARG A 10 -7.97 -28.96 -0.23
CA ARG A 10 -7.65 -30.31 -0.66
C ARG A 10 -6.15 -30.39 -0.91
N ASP A 11 -5.49 -31.37 -0.30
CA ASP A 11 -4.04 -31.57 -0.43
C ASP A 11 -3.61 -31.99 -1.86
N ASP A 12 -4.55 -32.27 -2.75
CA ASP A 12 -4.34 -32.66 -4.16
C ASP A 12 -4.30 -31.47 -5.14
N VAL A 13 -4.66 -30.26 -4.70
CA VAL A 13 -4.64 -29.07 -5.55
C VAL A 13 -3.22 -28.52 -5.64
N GLN A 14 -2.50 -28.90 -6.71
CA GLN A 14 -1.29 -28.21 -7.13
C GLN A 14 -1.66 -26.78 -7.57
N MET A 15 -1.39 -25.80 -6.71
CA MET A 15 -1.59 -24.39 -7.09
C MET A 15 -0.60 -24.07 -8.22
N PRO A 16 -1.06 -23.62 -9.40
CA PRO A 16 -0.14 -23.19 -10.43
C PRO A 16 0.70 -22.05 -9.86
N SER A 17 2.02 -22.17 -9.98
CA SER A 17 2.97 -21.12 -9.60
C SER A 17 2.78 -19.94 -10.54
N SER A 18 1.76 -19.13 -10.27
CA SER A 18 1.60 -17.85 -10.93
C SER A 18 2.87 -17.05 -10.66
N PRO A 19 3.46 -16.37 -11.65
CA PRO A 19 4.56 -15.42 -11.43
C PRO A 19 4.15 -14.27 -10.49
N TYR A 20 2.86 -14.15 -10.16
CA TYR A 20 2.32 -13.22 -9.17
C TYR A 20 2.08 -13.83 -7.78
N PHE A 21 2.30 -15.14 -7.56
CA PHE A 21 2.38 -15.71 -6.21
C PHE A 21 3.77 -15.46 -5.65
N PRO A 22 3.93 -14.51 -4.73
CA PRO A 22 5.25 -14.23 -4.18
C PRO A 22 5.61 -15.33 -3.18
N THR A 23 6.88 -15.73 -3.19
CA THR A 23 7.50 -16.68 -2.25
C THR A 23 7.53 -16.17 -0.79
N TYR A 24 6.69 -15.19 -0.41
CA TYR A 24 6.65 -14.55 0.92
C TYR A 24 6.28 -15.51 2.06
N ALA A 25 5.88 -16.75 1.76
CA ALA A 25 5.54 -17.77 2.76
C ALA A 25 6.78 -18.38 3.46
N GLN A 26 8.01 -18.07 3.03
CA GLN A 26 9.25 -18.61 3.59
C GLN A 26 10.15 -17.57 4.30
N GLY A 27 9.58 -16.53 4.92
CA GLY A 27 10.31 -15.67 5.86
C GLY A 27 11.46 -14.83 5.28
N GLN A 28 11.72 -14.91 3.98
CA GLN A 28 12.57 -13.95 3.26
C GLN A 28 11.68 -12.81 2.76
N GLY A 29 12.08 -11.58 3.11
CA GLY A 29 11.47 -10.37 2.56
C GLY A 29 11.51 -10.35 1.03
N PRO A 30 10.70 -9.49 0.38
CA PRO A 30 10.68 -9.41 -1.08
C PRO A 30 12.09 -9.23 -1.63
N PRO A 31 12.49 -9.94 -2.70
CA PRO A 31 13.81 -9.78 -3.29
C PRO A 31 14.02 -8.31 -3.69
N PRO A 32 15.26 -7.78 -3.60
CA PRO A 32 15.55 -6.35 -3.76
C PRO A 32 15.02 -5.78 -5.09
N MET A 33 15.04 -6.59 -6.15
CA MET A 33 14.48 -6.21 -7.47
C MET A 33 12.98 -5.93 -7.46
N VAL A 34 12.21 -6.58 -6.59
CA VAL A 34 10.76 -6.34 -6.43
C VAL A 34 10.53 -5.05 -5.66
N GLN A 35 11.33 -4.82 -4.60
CA GLN A 35 11.26 -3.59 -3.81
C GLN A 35 11.62 -2.35 -4.64
N GLU A 36 12.68 -2.41 -5.44
CA GLU A 36 13.09 -1.33 -6.35
C GLU A 36 12.02 -1.02 -7.40
N ARG A 37 11.37 -2.05 -7.96
CA ARG A 37 10.25 -1.87 -8.90
C ARG A 37 9.04 -1.24 -8.24
N PHE A 38 8.69 -1.64 -7.02
CA PHE A 38 7.60 -0.99 -6.29
C PHE A 38 7.91 0.47 -5.97
N GLN A 39 9.14 0.77 -5.56
CA GLN A 39 9.56 2.14 -5.27
C GLN A 39 9.59 3.01 -6.53
N SER A 40 10.04 2.47 -7.67
CA SER A 40 10.04 3.20 -8.93
C SER A 40 8.62 3.51 -9.40
N VAL A 41 7.67 2.60 -9.21
CA VAL A 41 6.25 2.84 -9.53
C VAL A 41 5.61 3.88 -8.60
N ILE A 42 5.85 3.80 -7.28
CA ILE A 42 5.33 4.81 -6.33
C ILE A 42 5.85 6.21 -6.69
N SER A 43 7.13 6.30 -7.02
CA SER A 43 7.76 7.57 -7.43
C SER A 43 7.18 8.09 -8.74
N GLN A 44 6.84 7.22 -9.68
CA GLN A 44 6.14 7.59 -10.92
C GLN A 44 4.72 8.09 -10.65
N LEU A 45 3.95 7.42 -9.79
CA LEU A 45 2.59 7.85 -9.42
C LEU A 45 2.58 9.25 -8.79
N PHE A 46 3.58 9.56 -7.96
CA PHE A 46 3.72 10.89 -7.37
C PHE A 46 3.94 11.99 -8.41
N GLN A 47 4.70 11.72 -9.48
CA GLN A 47 4.85 12.66 -10.60
C GLN A 47 3.51 12.94 -11.31
N TYR A 48 2.61 11.95 -11.33
CA TYR A 48 1.24 12.12 -11.81
C TYR A 48 0.30 12.75 -10.77
N ARG A 49 0.84 13.28 -9.65
CA ARG A 49 0.08 13.92 -8.56
C ARG A 49 -0.87 12.96 -7.84
N ILE A 50 -0.49 11.69 -7.77
CA ILE A 50 -1.25 10.65 -7.09
C ILE A 50 -0.60 10.35 -5.74
N ILE A 51 -1.32 10.60 -4.65
CA ILE A 51 -0.91 10.29 -3.28
C ILE A 51 -1.63 9.02 -2.82
N ARG A 52 -0.91 8.11 -2.16
CA ARG A 52 -1.47 6.88 -1.61
C ARG A 52 -1.47 6.92 -0.08
N CYS A 53 -2.65 6.81 0.51
CA CYS A 53 -2.81 6.53 1.93
C CYS A 53 -3.14 5.04 2.11
N GLY A 54 -2.18 4.27 2.63
CA GLY A 54 -2.34 2.84 2.84
C GLY A 54 -1.82 2.41 4.21
N GLY A 55 -2.57 1.53 4.89
CA GLY A 55 -2.21 1.08 6.24
C GLY A 55 -2.81 1.97 7.34
N ALA A 56 -2.43 1.73 8.60
CA ALA A 56 -2.98 2.46 9.74
C ALA A 56 -2.65 3.96 9.68
N VAL A 57 -3.58 4.80 10.13
CA VAL A 57 -3.36 6.25 10.23
C VAL A 57 -2.71 6.55 11.57
N ASP A 58 -1.44 6.94 11.54
CA ASP A 58 -0.69 7.48 12.67
C ASP A 58 -0.13 8.86 12.34
N ASP A 59 0.48 9.51 13.33
CA ASP A 59 0.96 10.89 13.20
C ASP A 59 2.08 11.02 12.14
N ASP A 60 2.93 9.99 12.01
CA ASP A 60 4.01 9.97 11.01
C ASP A 60 3.45 9.86 9.59
N MET A 61 2.49 8.95 9.36
CA MET A 61 1.80 8.80 8.09
C MET A 61 1.07 10.09 7.70
N ALA A 62 0.36 10.70 8.65
CA ALA A 62 -0.33 11.97 8.43
C ALA A 62 0.65 13.09 8.04
N ASN A 63 1.77 13.23 8.75
CA ASN A 63 2.80 14.22 8.43
C ASN A 63 3.38 14.04 7.01
N ILE A 64 3.62 12.79 6.59
CA ILE A 64 4.10 12.49 5.24
C ILE A 64 3.06 12.90 4.18
N ILE A 65 1.78 12.57 4.39
CA ILE A 65 0.70 12.93 3.47
C ILE A 65 0.57 14.45 3.36
N VAL A 66 0.58 15.17 4.48
CA VAL A 66 0.51 16.65 4.51
C VAL A 66 1.69 17.25 3.75
N ALA A 67 2.92 16.77 3.98
CA ALA A 67 4.09 17.25 3.27
C ALA A 67 3.99 17.01 1.74
N GLN A 68 3.46 15.85 1.32
CA GLN A 68 3.23 15.53 -0.08
C GLN A 68 2.17 16.43 -0.72
N LEU A 69 1.08 16.72 -0.01
CA LEU A 69 0.02 17.62 -0.47
C LEU A 69 0.57 19.05 -0.68
N LEU A 70 1.27 19.58 0.33
CA LEU A 70 1.88 20.91 0.26
C LEU A 70 2.91 21.01 -0.87
N TYR A 71 3.71 19.96 -1.09
CA TYR A 71 4.66 19.92 -2.18
C TYR A 71 3.97 19.97 -3.55
N LEU A 72 2.92 19.16 -3.76
CA LEU A 72 2.23 19.12 -5.05
C LEU A 72 1.48 20.42 -5.34
N ASP A 73 0.90 21.05 -4.32
CA ASP A 73 0.25 22.35 -4.42
C ASP A 73 1.25 23.46 -4.76
N ALA A 74 2.42 23.48 -4.11
CA ALA A 74 3.48 24.44 -4.41
C ALA A 74 4.07 24.28 -5.83
N VAL A 75 4.11 23.06 -6.37
CA VAL A 75 4.59 22.79 -7.73
C VAL A 75 3.61 23.28 -8.80
N ASP A 76 2.31 23.07 -8.59
CA ASP A 76 1.28 23.53 -9.51
C ASP A 76 -0.07 23.60 -8.76
N PRO A 77 -0.51 24.78 -8.30
CA PRO A 77 -1.74 24.91 -7.52
C PRO A 77 -3.01 24.82 -8.38
N THR A 78 -2.87 24.76 -9.72
CA THR A 78 -4.02 24.73 -10.64
C THR A 78 -4.46 23.33 -11.02
N LYS A 79 -3.60 22.33 -10.77
CA LYS A 79 -3.86 20.94 -11.11
C LYS A 79 -4.40 20.18 -9.91
N ASP A 80 -5.39 19.35 -10.18
CA ASP A 80 -5.96 18.44 -9.20
C ASP A 80 -4.90 17.49 -8.60
N ILE A 81 -5.14 17.09 -7.36
CA ILE A 81 -4.36 16.07 -6.64
C ILE A 81 -5.32 14.91 -6.36
N VAL A 82 -4.92 13.70 -6.75
CA VAL A 82 -5.73 12.50 -6.54
C VAL A 82 -5.17 11.71 -5.36
N MET A 83 -6.00 11.50 -4.35
CA MET A 83 -5.64 10.71 -3.18
C MET A 83 -6.38 9.37 -3.18
N TYR A 84 -5.63 8.27 -3.22
CA TYR A 84 -6.20 6.93 -3.04
C TYR A 84 -6.08 6.50 -1.58
N VAL A 85 -7.22 6.18 -0.97
CA VAL A 85 -7.30 5.78 0.44
C VAL A 85 -7.63 4.28 0.54
N ASN A 86 -6.74 3.53 1.17
CA ASN A 86 -6.92 2.14 1.56
C ASN A 86 -6.37 1.96 2.98
N SER A 87 -7.09 2.51 3.94
CA SER A 87 -6.70 2.51 5.35
C SER A 87 -7.81 1.91 6.21
N PRO A 88 -7.48 1.07 7.22
CA PRO A 88 -8.44 0.67 8.26
C PRO A 88 -8.76 1.81 9.24
N GLY A 89 -8.21 3.01 9.06
CA GLY A 89 -8.29 4.13 10.00
C GLY A 89 -7.16 4.10 11.02
N GLY A 90 -7.35 4.79 12.15
CA GLY A 90 -6.37 4.89 13.21
C GLY A 90 -6.62 6.10 14.12
N SER A 91 -5.57 6.88 14.35
CA SER A 91 -5.63 8.10 15.17
C SER A 91 -6.54 9.15 14.52
N VAL A 92 -7.55 9.60 15.27
CA VAL A 92 -8.47 10.65 14.82
C VAL A 92 -7.72 11.97 14.66
N THR A 93 -6.80 12.29 15.58
CA THR A 93 -6.00 13.53 15.50
C THR A 93 -5.08 13.53 14.28
N ALA A 94 -4.46 12.38 13.97
CA ALA A 94 -3.67 12.23 12.75
C ALA A 94 -4.53 12.39 11.50
N GLY A 95 -5.73 11.78 11.49
CA GLY A 95 -6.69 11.94 10.40
C GLY A 95 -7.12 13.40 10.19
N MET A 96 -7.30 14.16 11.28
CA MET A 96 -7.65 15.58 11.22
C MET A 96 -6.54 16.47 10.65
N ALA A 97 -5.28 16.04 10.71
CA ALA A 97 -4.18 16.78 10.08
C ALA A 97 -4.25 16.69 8.54
N VAL A 98 -4.90 15.67 8.01
CA VAL A 98 -5.02 15.38 6.56
C VAL A 98 -6.34 15.92 5.96
N PHE A 99 -7.35 16.17 6.81
CA PHE A 99 -8.68 16.64 6.41
C PHE A 99 -8.70 18.14 6.10
#